data_AF-A0A1X7SNA5-F1
#
_entry.id   AF-A0A1X7SNA5-F1
#
_cell.length_a   1.000
_cell.length_b   1.000
_cell.length_c   1.000
_cell.angle_alpha   90.00
_cell.angle_beta   90.00
_cell.angle_gamma   90.00
#
_symmetry.space_group_name_H-M   'P 1'
#
loop_
_entity.id
_entity.type
_entity.pdbx_description
1 polymer ?
#
loop_
_entity_poly.entity_id
_entity_poly.type
_entity_poly.pdbx_seq_one_letter_code
_entity_poly.pdbx_strand_id
1 'polypeptide(L)'
;MISALRQDKEQHDKGVTGRVKWDCDSVSLSCPSPVQCNKVICNINNNHEVIKLESSSTNSTVSLLSSTKLHTVNMRKLQIWWTPLTNDCIQYLFILLTNNKTIQGLSVSLHSISDRGVTNICQALKHNSTLTSLNLYCNPLITSTSGQALSHLLLNNSSLVKLDLRKTSLSTESTLLILQSLMDDKNIRRLRLDKRHEETCINTFPNYHLIQDRVDWYKSLFS
;
A
#
# COMPACT_ATOMS: atom_id res chain seq x y z
N MET A 1 -6.52 -19.28 -1.40
CA MET A 1 -6.96 -19.01 -0.01
C MET A 1 -6.53 -20.12 0.95
N ILE A 2 -6.76 -21.40 0.60
CA ILE A 2 -6.30 -22.56 1.40
C ILE A 2 -4.76 -22.67 1.47
N SER A 3 -4.03 -22.29 0.42
CA SER A 3 -2.56 -22.35 0.39
C SER A 3 -1.87 -21.35 1.35
N ALA A 4 -2.39 -20.14 1.46
CA ALA A 4 -1.89 -19.12 2.39
C ALA A 4 -2.19 -19.48 3.85
N LEU A 5 -3.40 -19.99 4.12
CA LEU A 5 -3.78 -20.52 5.44
C LEU A 5 -2.95 -21.76 5.83
N ARG A 6 -2.55 -22.58 4.85
CA ARG A 6 -1.70 -23.76 5.06
C ARG A 6 -0.24 -23.36 5.36
N GLN A 7 0.26 -22.30 4.73
CA GLN A 7 1.56 -21.71 5.06
C GLN A 7 1.60 -21.05 6.44
N ASP A 8 0.53 -20.35 6.85
CA ASP A 8 0.41 -19.80 8.21
C ASP A 8 0.47 -20.91 9.27
N LYS A 9 -0.18 -22.05 9.01
CA LYS A 9 -0.13 -23.23 9.89
C LYS A 9 1.27 -23.86 9.92
N GLU A 10 1.94 -23.99 8.78
CA GLU A 10 3.31 -24.54 8.69
C GLU A 10 4.39 -23.63 9.30
N GLN A 11 4.19 -22.31 9.31
CA GLN A 11 5.10 -21.37 9.98
C GLN A 11 4.89 -21.36 11.50
N HIS A 12 3.64 -21.47 11.95
CA HIS A 12 3.31 -21.60 13.37
C HIS A 12 3.87 -22.90 13.98
N ASP A 13 3.85 -24.00 13.22
CA ASP A 13 4.35 -25.31 13.68
C ASP A 13 5.89 -25.44 13.65
N LYS A 14 6.62 -24.47 13.08
CA LYS A 14 8.10 -24.49 12.98
C LYS A 14 8.85 -23.65 14.01
N GLY A 15 8.17 -23.05 14.99
CA GLY A 15 8.86 -22.32 16.07
C GLY A 15 9.75 -21.16 15.59
N VAL A 16 9.46 -20.59 14.42
CA VAL A 16 10.21 -19.45 13.89
C VAL A 16 9.92 -18.25 14.79
N THR A 17 10.87 -17.91 15.65
CA THR A 17 10.79 -16.68 16.44
C THR A 17 10.85 -15.50 15.49
N GLY A 18 9.78 -14.70 15.48
CA GLY A 18 9.75 -13.44 14.74
C GLY A 18 10.94 -12.57 15.09
N ARG A 19 11.39 -11.73 14.15
CA ARG A 19 12.52 -10.83 14.34
C ARG A 19 12.05 -9.39 14.40
N VAL A 20 12.55 -8.64 15.37
CA VAL A 20 12.44 -7.17 15.43
C VAL A 20 13.84 -6.59 15.33
N LYS A 21 14.07 -5.74 14.33
CA LYS A 21 15.31 -5.02 14.12
C LYS A 21 15.07 -3.53 14.30
N TRP A 22 15.87 -2.89 15.14
CA TRP A 22 15.88 -1.45 15.33
C TRP A 22 17.09 -0.87 14.58
N ASP A 23 16.83 0.14 13.77
CA ASP A 23 17.82 0.98 13.10
C ASP A 23 17.66 2.42 13.65
N CYS A 24 18.54 3.35 13.26
CA CYS A 24 18.58 4.69 13.86
C CYS A 24 17.26 5.48 13.73
N ASP A 25 16.53 5.28 12.63
CA ASP A 25 15.29 5.99 12.28
C ASP A 25 14.10 5.05 12.05
N SER A 26 14.29 3.74 12.22
CA SER A 26 13.33 2.77 11.73
C SER A 26 13.28 1.48 12.54
N VAL A 27 12.11 0.83 12.50
CA VAL A 27 11.89 -0.47 13.11
C VAL A 27 11.31 -1.42 12.08
N SER A 28 11.91 -2.60 11.97
CA SER A 28 11.50 -3.65 11.02
C SER A 28 11.09 -4.89 11.78
N LEU A 29 9.87 -5.37 11.51
CA LEU A 29 9.29 -6.57 12.11
C LEU A 29 9.08 -7.62 11.02
N SER A 30 9.79 -8.74 11.10
CA SER A 30 9.66 -9.87 10.17
C SER A 30 9.09 -11.08 10.89
N CYS A 31 7.94 -11.58 10.45
CA CYS A 31 7.18 -12.64 11.11
C CYS A 31 6.94 -12.38 12.62
N PRO A 32 6.60 -11.15 13.07
CA PRO A 32 6.54 -10.85 14.51
C PRO A 32 5.41 -11.60 15.21
N SER A 33 5.58 -11.86 16.50
CA SER A 33 4.46 -12.22 17.38
C SER A 33 3.68 -10.97 17.85
N PRO A 34 2.43 -11.13 18.33
CA PRO A 34 1.69 -10.02 18.92
C PRO A 34 2.43 -9.32 20.07
N VAL A 35 3.16 -10.10 20.89
CA VAL A 35 3.98 -9.59 22.00
C VAL A 35 5.11 -8.70 21.48
N GLN A 36 5.75 -9.09 20.36
CA GLN A 36 6.78 -8.28 19.72
C GLN A 36 6.22 -6.98 19.16
N CYS A 37 5.04 -7.02 18.52
CA CYS A 37 4.35 -5.81 18.05
C CYS A 37 4.06 -4.86 19.22
N ASN A 38 3.51 -5.37 20.33
CA ASN A 38 3.24 -4.56 21.52
C ASN A 38 4.53 -3.97 22.12
N LYS A 39 5.61 -4.76 22.17
CA LYS A 39 6.91 -4.27 22.62
C LYS A 39 7.45 -3.14 21.72
N VAL A 40 7.27 -3.24 20.40
CA VAL A 40 7.60 -2.14 19.48
C VAL A 40 6.76 -0.90 19.80
N ILE A 41 5.43 -1.05 19.90
CA ILE A 41 4.52 0.04 20.24
C ILE A 41 4.92 0.77 21.52
N CYS A 42 5.35 0.06 22.56
CA CYS A 42 5.80 0.67 23.82
C CYS A 42 7.10 1.47 23.70
N ASN A 43 7.96 1.15 22.73
CA ASN A 43 9.31 1.72 22.61
C ASN A 43 9.47 2.74 21.47
N ILE A 44 8.59 2.73 20.46
CA ILE A 44 8.64 3.72 19.38
C ILE A 44 8.38 5.14 19.90
N ASN A 45 9.09 6.08 19.30
CA ASN A 45 9.07 7.50 19.62
C ASN A 45 9.29 8.32 18.32
N ASN A 46 9.40 9.64 18.43
CA ASN A 46 9.49 10.53 17.27
C ASN A 46 10.77 10.39 16.43
N ASN A 47 11.78 9.65 16.89
CA ASN A 47 12.97 9.36 16.09
C ASN A 47 12.72 8.21 15.10
N HIS A 48 11.69 7.38 15.32
CA HIS A 48 11.36 6.25 14.47
C HIS A 48 10.39 6.67 13.37
N GLU A 49 10.94 7.22 12.29
CA GLU A 49 10.19 7.73 11.15
C GLU A 49 9.63 6.61 10.25
N VAL A 50 10.19 5.40 10.29
CA VAL A 50 9.77 4.29 9.42
C VAL A 50 9.43 3.03 10.22
N ILE A 51 8.23 2.49 10.00
CA ILE A 51 7.83 1.18 10.49
C ILE A 51 7.65 0.23 9.31
N LYS A 52 8.30 -0.93 9.38
CA LYS A 52 8.21 -1.99 8.36
C LYS A 52 7.66 -3.26 9.00
N LEU A 53 6.60 -3.80 8.43
CA LEU A 53 5.96 -5.04 8.83
C LEU A 53 6.00 -6.00 7.66
N GLU A 54 6.56 -7.18 7.87
CA GLU A 54 6.75 -8.20 6.84
C GLU A 54 6.29 -9.57 7.31
N SER A 55 5.62 -10.32 6.43
CA SER A 55 5.24 -11.72 6.66
C SER A 55 4.53 -11.91 8.00
N SER A 56 3.62 -10.99 8.34
CA SER A 56 2.99 -10.91 9.65
C SER A 56 1.63 -11.61 9.65
N SER A 57 1.35 -12.34 10.73
CA SER A 57 0.02 -12.93 10.95
C SER A 57 -1.05 -11.85 11.17
N THR A 58 -2.32 -12.20 11.02
CA THR A 58 -3.46 -11.32 11.33
C THR A 58 -3.35 -10.75 12.74
N ASN A 59 -3.12 -11.59 13.75
CA ASN A 59 -3.10 -11.17 15.16
C ASN A 59 -1.98 -10.16 15.43
N SER A 60 -0.78 -10.43 14.92
CA SER A 60 0.36 -9.52 15.06
C SER A 60 0.11 -8.19 14.36
N THR A 61 -0.49 -8.23 13.18
CA THR A 61 -0.83 -7.03 12.40
C THR A 61 -1.89 -6.19 13.11
N VAL A 62 -2.92 -6.82 13.68
CA VAL A 62 -3.92 -6.14 14.52
C VAL A 62 -3.28 -5.50 15.74
N SER A 63 -2.40 -6.21 16.46
CA SER A 63 -1.70 -5.65 17.63
C SER A 63 -0.89 -4.40 17.29
N LEU A 64 -0.30 -4.34 16.10
CA LEU A 64 0.42 -3.15 15.65
C LEU A 64 -0.54 -2.03 15.22
N LEU A 65 -1.44 -2.30 14.27
CA LEU A 65 -2.26 -1.27 13.61
C LEU A 65 -3.37 -0.70 14.49
N SER A 66 -3.87 -1.45 15.47
CA SER A 66 -4.89 -0.96 16.41
C SER A 66 -4.35 0.06 17.42
N SER A 67 -3.03 0.21 17.52
CA SER A 67 -2.42 1.09 18.51
C SER A 67 -2.61 2.58 18.17
N THR A 68 -3.20 3.31 19.12
CA THR A 68 -3.31 4.77 19.05
C THR A 68 -1.95 5.47 19.04
N LYS A 69 -0.87 4.81 19.50
CA LYS A 69 0.50 5.35 19.49
C LYS A 69 0.92 5.74 18.08
N LEU A 70 0.54 4.97 17.06
CA LEU A 70 0.84 5.23 15.65
C LEU A 70 0.27 6.56 15.14
N HIS A 71 -0.77 7.09 15.80
CA HIS A 71 -1.36 8.39 15.45
C HIS A 71 -0.56 9.57 15.99
N THR A 72 0.27 9.34 17.02
CA THR A 72 0.96 10.40 17.77
C THR A 72 2.44 10.50 17.47
N VAL A 73 3.07 9.39 17.06
CA VAL A 73 4.49 9.39 16.68
C VAL A 73 4.67 10.06 15.32
N ASN A 74 5.79 10.79 15.15
CA ASN A 74 6.14 11.46 13.90
C ASN A 74 6.62 10.48 12.81
N MET A 75 5.81 9.47 12.51
CA MET A 75 6.14 8.49 11.49
C MET A 75 5.93 9.10 10.10
N ARG A 76 6.95 8.97 9.24
CA ARG A 76 6.93 9.40 7.83
C ARG A 76 6.48 8.28 6.91
N LYS A 77 6.80 7.03 7.23
CA LYS A 77 6.56 5.90 6.32
C LYS A 77 6.09 4.64 7.03
N LEU A 78 5.03 4.04 6.51
CA LEU A 78 4.56 2.71 6.89
C LEU A 78 4.72 1.75 5.71
N GLN A 79 5.37 0.62 5.95
CA GLN A 79 5.58 -0.43 4.96
C GLN A 79 5.01 -1.75 5.48
N ILE A 80 4.15 -2.38 4.68
CA ILE A 80 3.47 -3.65 4.98
C ILE A 80 3.64 -4.55 3.77
N TRP A 81 4.40 -5.64 3.94
CA TRP A 81 4.78 -6.58 2.88
C TRP A 81 4.41 -8.00 3.26
N TRP A 82 4.01 -8.83 2.30
CA TRP A 82 3.69 -10.25 2.55
C TRP A 82 2.72 -10.47 3.73
N THR A 83 1.84 -9.51 3.98
CA THR A 83 0.99 -9.46 5.18
C THR A 83 -0.46 -9.24 4.74
N PRO A 84 -1.24 -10.32 4.52
CA PRO A 84 -2.63 -10.19 4.09
C PRO A 84 -3.46 -9.39 5.10
N LEU A 85 -3.92 -8.20 4.71
CA LEU A 85 -4.72 -7.34 5.57
C LEU A 85 -6.17 -7.82 5.60
N THR A 86 -6.64 -8.21 6.79
CA THR A 86 -8.05 -8.50 7.05
C THR A 86 -8.89 -7.21 7.07
N ASN A 87 -10.21 -7.35 7.13
CA ASN A 87 -11.12 -6.20 7.22
C ASN A 87 -10.82 -5.30 8.42
N ASP A 88 -10.48 -5.88 9.58
CA ASP A 88 -10.14 -5.10 10.77
C ASP A 88 -8.85 -4.32 10.57
N CYS A 89 -7.82 -4.96 10.01
CA CYS A 89 -6.56 -4.29 9.67
C CYS A 89 -6.77 -3.14 8.67
N ILE A 90 -7.64 -3.34 7.67
CA ILE A 90 -8.02 -2.30 6.71
C ILE A 90 -8.73 -1.13 7.42
N GLN A 91 -9.62 -1.42 8.36
CA GLN A 91 -10.32 -0.39 9.14
C GLN A 91 -9.34 0.41 10.00
N TYR A 92 -8.40 -0.25 10.69
CA TYR A 92 -7.36 0.45 11.46
C TYR A 92 -6.47 1.31 10.56
N LEU A 93 -6.08 0.80 9.39
CA LEU A 93 -5.31 1.57 8.42
C LEU A 93 -6.09 2.79 7.89
N PHE A 94 -7.39 2.65 7.64
CA PHE A 94 -8.28 3.76 7.26
C PHE A 94 -8.27 4.87 8.34
N ILE A 95 -8.46 4.49 9.61
CA ILE A 95 -8.48 5.43 10.72
C ILE A 95 -7.11 6.10 10.89
N LEU A 96 -6.02 5.34 10.74
CA LEU A 96 -4.66 5.86 10.78
C LEU A 96 -4.42 6.90 9.69
N LEU A 97 -4.75 6.61 8.43
CA LEU A 97 -4.54 7.52 7.31
C LEU A 97 -5.42 8.77 7.38
N THR A 98 -6.63 8.66 7.93
CA THR A 98 -7.53 9.81 8.05
C THR A 98 -7.01 10.82 9.09
N ASN A 99 -6.50 10.31 10.22
CA ASN A 99 -6.16 11.12 11.39
C ASN A 99 -4.68 11.51 11.46
N ASN A 100 -3.77 10.64 11.05
CA ASN A 100 -2.35 10.94 11.10
C ASN A 100 -1.98 11.98 10.02
N LYS A 101 -1.25 13.02 10.44
CA LYS A 101 -0.81 14.14 9.58
C LYS A 101 0.71 14.17 9.34
N THR A 102 1.41 13.07 9.63
CA THR A 102 2.87 12.97 9.50
C THR A 102 3.31 11.97 8.44
N ILE A 103 2.50 10.94 8.17
CA ILE A 103 2.78 9.91 7.18
C ILE A 103 2.73 10.52 5.78
N GLN A 104 3.83 10.35 5.08
CA GLN A 104 4.03 10.80 3.70
C GLN A 104 4.14 9.62 2.73
N GLY A 105 4.55 8.44 3.20
CA GLY A 105 4.68 7.24 2.39
C GLY A 105 3.94 6.04 2.98
N LEU A 106 3.11 5.40 2.16
CA LEU A 106 2.47 4.13 2.47
C LEU A 106 2.87 3.10 1.42
N SER A 107 3.35 1.95 1.86
CA SER A 107 3.60 0.79 1.00
C SER A 107 2.80 -0.39 1.55
N VAL A 108 1.81 -0.85 0.81
CA VAL A 108 1.09 -2.10 1.11
C VAL A 108 1.26 -2.99 -0.12
N SER A 109 2.27 -3.84 -0.12
CA SER A 109 2.72 -4.57 -1.33
C SER A 109 2.90 -6.05 -1.06
N LEU A 110 3.14 -6.82 -2.13
CA LEU A 110 3.45 -8.24 -2.05
C LEU A 110 2.32 -9.03 -1.37
N HIS A 111 1.19 -9.17 -2.07
CA HIS A 111 0.02 -9.96 -1.65
C HIS A 111 -0.63 -9.51 -0.33
N SER A 112 -0.53 -8.23 0.01
CA SER A 112 -1.00 -7.70 1.30
C SER A 112 -2.42 -7.12 1.22
N ILE A 113 -2.94 -6.78 0.04
CA ILE A 113 -4.24 -6.10 -0.08
C ILE A 113 -5.05 -6.52 -1.31
N SER A 114 -6.37 -6.42 -1.20
CA SER A 114 -7.36 -6.66 -2.25
C SER A 114 -8.16 -5.39 -2.60
N ASP A 115 -9.07 -5.49 -3.58
CA ASP A 115 -9.93 -4.38 -4.02
C ASP A 115 -10.68 -3.66 -2.89
N ARG A 116 -11.17 -4.41 -1.90
CA ARG A 116 -11.85 -3.83 -0.74
C ARG A 116 -10.92 -2.94 0.07
N GLY A 117 -9.68 -3.37 0.27
CA GLY A 117 -8.68 -2.58 0.98
C GLY A 117 -8.28 -1.33 0.19
N VAL A 118 -8.12 -1.45 -1.13
CA VAL A 118 -7.83 -0.29 -2.00
C VAL A 118 -8.95 0.73 -1.94
N THR A 119 -10.20 0.31 -2.05
CA THR A 119 -11.37 1.21 -1.92
C THR A 119 -11.35 1.99 -0.61
N ASN A 120 -11.04 1.33 0.51
CA ASN A 120 -10.93 1.98 1.83
C ASN A 120 -9.75 2.96 1.87
N ILE A 121 -8.59 2.59 1.36
CA ILE A 121 -7.43 3.51 1.27
C ILE A 121 -7.82 4.74 0.43
N CYS A 122 -8.44 4.57 -0.74
CA CYS A 122 -8.89 5.68 -1.58
C CYS A 122 -9.86 6.61 -0.82
N GLN A 123 -10.80 6.06 -0.05
CA GLN A 123 -11.72 6.84 0.76
C GLN A 123 -11.01 7.64 1.86
N ALA A 124 -10.07 7.02 2.59
CA ALA A 124 -9.28 7.73 3.62
C ALA A 124 -8.47 8.88 3.00
N LEU A 125 -7.90 8.65 1.82
CA LEU A 125 -7.05 9.62 1.13
C LEU A 125 -7.81 10.82 0.55
N LYS A 126 -9.14 10.77 0.43
CA LYS A 126 -9.94 11.97 0.08
C LYS A 126 -9.78 13.10 1.10
N HIS A 127 -9.51 12.75 2.37
CA HIS A 127 -9.38 13.70 3.48
C HIS A 127 -7.95 13.77 4.03
N ASN A 128 -7.02 13.02 3.43
CA ASN A 128 -5.61 13.07 3.78
C ASN A 128 -4.87 14.03 2.82
N SER A 129 -4.13 14.97 3.40
CA SER A 129 -3.35 15.97 2.66
C SER A 129 -1.84 15.81 2.84
N THR A 130 -1.38 14.71 3.45
CA THR A 130 0.03 14.52 3.84
C THR A 130 0.71 13.38 3.10
N LEU A 131 -0.06 12.38 2.67
CA LEU A 131 0.45 11.24 1.92
C LEU A 131 0.81 11.68 0.50
N THR A 132 2.09 11.53 0.15
CA THR A 132 2.66 11.89 -1.15
C THR A 132 3.05 10.67 -1.99
N SER A 133 3.18 9.49 -1.37
CA SER A 133 3.54 8.25 -2.06
C SER A 133 2.70 7.07 -1.59
N LEU A 134 2.00 6.43 -2.52
CA LEU A 134 1.25 5.19 -2.32
C LEU A 134 1.83 4.09 -3.20
N ASN A 135 2.30 3.01 -2.59
CA ASN A 135 2.83 1.84 -3.28
C ASN A 135 1.95 0.62 -3.03
N LEU A 136 1.30 0.12 -4.09
CA LEU A 136 0.44 -1.06 -4.11
C LEU A 136 1.03 -2.18 -4.97
N TYR A 137 2.35 -2.16 -5.18
CA TYR A 137 3.07 -3.13 -6.00
C TYR A 137 2.78 -4.58 -5.63
N CYS A 138 2.64 -5.44 -6.64
CA CYS A 138 2.55 -6.89 -6.47
C CYS A 138 1.39 -7.33 -5.58
N ASN A 139 0.21 -6.76 -5.83
CA ASN A 139 -1.05 -7.20 -5.23
C ASN A 139 -2.01 -7.67 -6.34
N PRO A 140 -1.97 -8.96 -6.70
CA PRO A 140 -2.82 -9.49 -7.78
C PRO A 140 -4.31 -9.53 -7.43
N LEU A 141 -4.69 -9.28 -6.17
CA LEU A 141 -6.09 -9.14 -5.75
C LEU A 141 -6.63 -7.71 -5.91
N ILE A 142 -5.83 -6.80 -6.47
CA ILE A 142 -6.30 -5.52 -7.00
C ILE A 142 -6.69 -5.77 -8.45
N THR A 143 -7.98 -5.80 -8.71
CA THR A 143 -8.58 -6.10 -10.02
C THR A 143 -9.26 -4.85 -10.59
N SER A 144 -9.97 -5.01 -11.72
CA SER A 144 -10.76 -3.93 -12.32
C SER A 144 -11.83 -3.35 -11.39
N THR A 145 -12.24 -4.05 -10.33
CA THR A 145 -13.14 -3.51 -9.30
C THR A 145 -12.55 -2.26 -8.61
N SER A 146 -11.24 -2.16 -8.47
CA SER A 146 -10.59 -0.95 -7.92
C SER A 146 -10.47 0.22 -8.90
N GLY A 147 -10.69 0.00 -10.19
CA GLY A 147 -10.40 0.98 -11.25
C GLY A 147 -11.08 2.33 -11.02
N GLN A 148 -12.39 2.31 -10.69
CA GLN A 148 -13.15 3.53 -10.38
C GLN A 148 -12.67 4.23 -9.11
N ALA A 149 -12.37 3.47 -8.05
CA ALA A 149 -11.88 4.05 -6.79
C ALA A 149 -10.51 4.71 -6.95
N LEU A 150 -9.61 4.12 -7.74
CA LEU A 150 -8.29 4.68 -8.06
C LEU A 150 -8.40 5.91 -8.97
N SER A 151 -9.23 5.87 -10.00
CA SER A 151 -9.52 7.01 -10.86
C SER A 151 -10.07 8.20 -10.06
N HIS A 152 -11.04 7.94 -9.19
CA HIS A 152 -11.65 8.97 -8.36
C HIS A 152 -10.67 9.49 -7.29
N LEU A 153 -9.73 8.69 -6.80
CA LEU A 153 -8.64 9.16 -5.94
C LEU A 153 -7.79 10.23 -6.65
N LEU A 154 -7.38 9.99 -7.89
CA LEU A 154 -6.59 10.95 -8.67
C LEU A 154 -7.31 12.28 -8.86
N LEU A 155 -8.62 12.25 -9.10
CA LEU A 155 -9.42 13.46 -9.31
C LEU A 155 -9.65 14.29 -8.03
N ASN A 156 -9.58 13.66 -6.84
CA ASN A 156 -10.04 14.27 -5.59
C ASN A 156 -8.96 14.40 -4.52
N ASN A 157 -7.75 13.88 -4.74
CA ASN A 157 -6.64 14.06 -3.81
C ASN A 157 -5.61 15.05 -4.37
N SER A 158 -5.19 16.00 -3.52
CA SER A 158 -4.25 17.05 -3.90
C SER A 158 -2.83 16.86 -3.38
N SER A 159 -2.55 15.80 -2.62
CA SER A 159 -1.25 15.56 -1.98
C SER A 159 -0.43 14.45 -2.61
N LEU A 160 -1.09 13.49 -3.28
CA LEU A 160 -0.45 12.29 -3.80
C LEU A 160 0.35 12.62 -5.06
N VAL A 161 1.65 12.32 -5.02
CA VAL A 161 2.61 12.61 -6.09
C VAL A 161 3.04 11.33 -6.81
N LYS A 162 3.08 10.20 -6.09
CA LYS A 162 3.58 8.92 -6.59
C LYS A 162 2.57 7.81 -6.31
N LEU A 163 2.21 7.06 -7.35
CA LEU A 163 1.35 5.91 -7.27
C LEU A 163 1.98 4.73 -8.03
N ASP A 164 2.17 3.59 -7.36
CA ASP A 164 2.70 2.36 -7.95
C ASP A 164 1.63 1.26 -7.94
N LEU A 165 1.18 0.88 -9.15
CA LEU A 165 0.14 -0.12 -9.41
C LEU A 165 0.67 -1.33 -10.19
N ARG A 166 1.99 -1.47 -10.30
CA ARG A 166 2.60 -2.58 -11.03
C ARG A 166 2.30 -3.91 -10.36
N LYS A 167 2.26 -4.99 -11.15
CA LYS A 167 1.92 -6.35 -10.74
C LYS A 167 0.58 -6.41 -10.00
N THR A 168 -0.41 -5.71 -10.52
CA THR A 168 -1.82 -5.85 -10.14
C THR A 168 -2.58 -6.53 -11.26
N SER A 169 -3.80 -6.98 -10.97
CA SER A 169 -4.71 -7.58 -11.96
C SER A 169 -5.66 -6.54 -12.56
N LEU A 170 -5.27 -5.27 -12.59
CA LEU A 170 -6.02 -4.24 -13.32
C LEU A 170 -6.15 -4.66 -14.79
N SER A 171 -7.32 -4.39 -15.36
CA SER A 171 -7.54 -4.57 -16.79
C SER A 171 -6.97 -3.37 -17.56
N THR A 172 -6.82 -3.51 -18.88
CA THR A 172 -6.41 -2.39 -19.72
C THR A 172 -7.43 -1.26 -19.68
N GLU A 173 -8.73 -1.57 -19.61
CA GLU A 173 -9.81 -0.59 -19.48
C GLU A 173 -9.71 0.18 -18.16
N SER A 174 -9.39 -0.50 -17.06
CA SER A 174 -9.18 0.15 -15.76
C SER A 174 -7.94 1.04 -15.79
N THR A 175 -6.90 0.62 -16.51
CA THR A 175 -5.69 1.42 -16.69
C THR A 175 -5.99 2.67 -17.53
N LEU A 176 -6.73 2.54 -18.63
CA LEU A 176 -7.21 3.67 -19.43
C LEU A 176 -8.05 4.65 -18.61
N LEU A 177 -8.93 4.15 -17.74
CA LEU A 177 -9.72 4.99 -16.84
C LEU A 177 -8.84 5.81 -15.88
N ILE A 178 -7.78 5.19 -15.33
CA ILE A 178 -6.82 5.89 -14.46
C ILE A 178 -6.03 6.93 -15.26
N LEU A 179 -5.60 6.61 -16.49
CA LEU A 179 -4.91 7.56 -17.38
C LEU A 179 -5.81 8.73 -17.77
N GLN A 180 -7.10 8.50 -18.02
CA GLN A 180 -8.08 9.55 -18.27
C GLN A 180 -8.18 10.51 -17.09
N SER A 181 -8.23 10.00 -15.85
CA SER A 181 -8.23 10.85 -14.65
C SER A 181 -6.91 11.59 -14.42
N LEU A 182 -5.79 11.03 -14.91
CA LEU A 182 -4.49 11.69 -14.82
C LEU A 182 -4.43 12.99 -15.64
N MET A 183 -5.27 13.15 -16.67
CA MET A 183 -5.37 14.40 -17.44
C MET A 183 -5.81 15.59 -16.58
N ASP A 184 -6.76 15.36 -15.69
CA ASP A 184 -7.34 16.40 -14.83
C ASP A 184 -6.56 16.54 -13.51
N ASP A 185 -5.94 15.44 -13.05
CA ASP A 185 -5.04 15.49 -11.91
C ASP A 185 -3.78 16.32 -12.24
N LYS A 186 -3.42 17.23 -11.35
CA LYS A 186 -2.24 18.09 -11.47
C LYS A 186 -1.15 17.76 -10.46
N ASN A 187 -1.29 16.70 -9.66
CA ASN A 187 -0.38 16.42 -8.52
C ASN A 187 0.49 15.18 -8.72
N ILE A 188 -0.05 14.11 -9.30
CA ILE A 188 0.72 12.91 -9.61
C ILE A 188 1.80 13.28 -10.62
N ARG A 189 3.05 12.98 -10.27
CA ARG A 189 4.24 13.12 -11.13
C ARG A 189 4.79 11.78 -11.57
N ARG A 190 4.36 10.69 -10.91
CA ARG A 190 4.84 9.35 -11.22
C ARG A 190 3.75 8.30 -10.95
N LEU A 191 3.15 7.82 -12.02
CA LEU A 191 2.26 6.68 -12.06
C LEU A 191 3.02 5.49 -12.65
N ARG A 192 3.21 4.42 -11.88
CA ARG A 192 3.90 3.21 -12.36
C ARG A 192 2.90 2.12 -12.69
N LEU A 193 3.00 1.60 -13.90
CA LEU A 193 2.09 0.58 -14.44
C LEU A 193 2.87 -0.55 -15.13
N ASP A 194 2.20 -1.68 -15.34
CA ASP A 194 2.80 -2.83 -16.02
C ASP A 194 2.91 -2.59 -17.52
N LYS A 195 4.08 -2.91 -18.10
CA LYS A 195 4.37 -2.84 -19.55
C LYS A 195 3.30 -3.53 -20.41
N ARG A 196 2.60 -4.54 -19.87
CA ARG A 196 1.54 -5.28 -20.59
C ARG A 196 0.37 -4.41 -21.08
N HIS A 197 0.15 -3.24 -20.47
CA HIS A 197 -0.93 -2.34 -20.89
C HIS A 197 -0.44 -1.21 -21.81
N GLU A 198 0.87 -1.03 -21.96
CA GLU A 198 1.46 0.16 -22.58
C GLU A 198 1.02 0.35 -24.02
N GLU A 199 1.24 -0.66 -24.86
CA GLU A 199 0.95 -0.56 -26.30
C GLU A 199 -0.53 -0.24 -26.53
N THR A 200 -1.43 -0.97 -25.88
CA THR A 200 -2.87 -0.72 -25.99
C THR A 200 -3.24 0.65 -25.43
N CYS A 201 -2.69 1.06 -24.29
CA CYS A 201 -3.01 2.37 -23.71
C CYS A 201 -2.54 3.52 -24.60
N ILE A 202 -1.32 3.46 -25.14
CA ILE A 202 -0.78 4.48 -26.04
C ILE A 202 -1.61 4.57 -27.33
N ASN A 203 -1.99 3.43 -27.90
CA ASN A 203 -2.75 3.39 -29.16
C ASN A 203 -4.22 3.78 -28.98
N THR A 204 -4.82 3.47 -27.81
CA THR A 204 -6.23 3.74 -27.55
C THR A 204 -6.48 5.11 -26.92
N PHE A 205 -5.50 5.71 -26.24
CA PHE A 205 -5.66 7.00 -25.55
C PHE A 205 -5.04 8.15 -26.36
N PRO A 206 -5.82 8.93 -27.14
CA PRO A 206 -5.26 9.91 -28.08
C PRO A 206 -4.41 11.00 -27.42
N ASN A 207 -4.74 11.32 -26.16
CA ASN A 207 -4.10 12.36 -25.38
C ASN A 207 -2.94 11.86 -24.51
N TYR A 208 -2.46 10.62 -24.73
CA TYR A 208 -1.38 10.04 -23.93
C TYR A 208 -0.12 10.92 -23.90
N HIS A 209 0.21 11.58 -25.01
CA HIS A 209 1.35 12.48 -25.13
C HIS A 209 1.36 13.64 -24.10
N LEU A 210 0.19 14.01 -23.55
CA LEU A 210 0.05 15.07 -22.54
C LEU A 210 0.36 14.61 -21.11
N ILE A 211 0.43 13.29 -20.88
CA ILE A 211 0.70 12.68 -19.57
C ILE A 211 1.87 11.70 -19.58
N GLN A 212 2.50 11.48 -20.74
CA GLN A 212 3.54 10.45 -20.93
C GLN A 212 4.74 10.61 -19.99
N ASP A 213 5.12 11.85 -19.64
CA ASP A 213 6.22 12.17 -18.72
C ASP A 213 5.92 11.80 -17.27
N ARG A 214 4.63 11.56 -16.94
CA ARG A 214 4.14 11.19 -15.62
C ARG A 214 3.91 9.68 -15.49
N VAL A 215 4.04 8.91 -16.56
CA VAL A 215 3.72 7.47 -16.59
C VAL A 215 4.98 6.64 -16.87
N ASP A 216 5.36 5.83 -15.90
CA ASP A 216 6.47 4.87 -16.06
C ASP A 216 5.93 3.46 -16.33
N TRP A 217 6.21 2.91 -17.50
CA TRP A 217 5.89 1.52 -17.84
C TRP A 217 7.04 0.57 -17.49
N TYR A 218 6.77 -0.46 -16.69
CA TYR A 218 7.80 -1.42 -16.25
C TYR A 218 7.55 -2.83 -16.77
N LYS A 219 8.60 -3.44 -17.35
CA LYS A 219 8.60 -4.86 -17.68
C LYS A 219 8.76 -5.68 -16.40
N SER A 220 7.83 -6.59 -16.11
CA SER A 220 8.04 -7.55 -15.02
C SER A 220 9.22 -8.45 -15.36
N LEU A 221 10.24 -8.50 -14.50
CA LEU A 221 11.37 -9.44 -14.65
C LEU A 221 11.03 -10.86 -14.20
N PHE A 222 9.81 -11.08 -13.69
CA PHE A 222 9.36 -12.39 -13.20
C PHE A 222 7.94 -12.63 -13.71
N SER A 223 7.81 -13.56 -14.65
CA SER A 223 6.56 -14.11 -15.19
C SER A 223 6.43 -15.56 -14.74
#